data_AF-A0A0E3PE13-F1
#
_entry.id   AF-A0A0E3PE13-F1
#
_cell.length_a   1.000
_cell.length_b   1.000
_cell.length_c   1.000
_cell.angle_alpha   90.00
_cell.angle_beta   90.00
_cell.angle_gamma   90.00
#
_symmetry.space_group_name_H-M   'P 1'
#
loop_
_entity.id
_entity.type
_entity.pdbx_description
1 polymer ?
#
loop_
_entity_poly.entity_id
_entity_poly.type
_entity_poly.pdbx_seq_one_letter_code
_entity_poly.pdbx_strand_id
1 'polypeptide(L)'
;MNEGHSSLLTLELLKRNGMDTDRTRDLCIFTTHTPVAAAFDKFSYADVQKLLGEEFPPENIKKYAGVDNLNATYLALNLSKYVNGVTNAHMEYSRRLFPGYHLRGITNGVHPL
;
A
#
# COMPACT_ATOMS: atom_id res chain seq x y z
N MET A 1 -0.74 -3.05 7.72
CA MET A 1 -1.44 -1.92 7.07
C MET A 1 -2.87 -2.33 6.79
N ASN A 2 -3.83 -1.61 7.38
CA ASN A 2 -5.25 -1.80 7.12
C ASN A 2 -5.69 -0.71 6.13
N GLU A 3 -5.82 -1.08 4.86
CA GLU A 3 -6.05 -0.19 3.71
C GLU A 3 -4.92 0.82 3.40
N GLY A 4 -4.96 1.38 2.18
CA GLY A 4 -3.94 2.25 1.60
C GLY A 4 -3.61 3.49 2.44
N HIS A 5 -4.56 4.07 3.17
CA HIS A 5 -4.34 5.23 4.04
C HIS A 5 -3.17 5.04 5.04
N SER A 6 -2.91 3.80 5.48
CA SER A 6 -1.82 3.48 6.41
C SER A 6 -0.45 3.31 5.72
N SER A 7 -0.38 3.45 4.40
CA SER A 7 0.82 3.19 3.59
C SER A 7 2.00 4.12 3.87
N LEU A 8 1.76 5.34 4.38
CA LEU A 8 2.84 6.27 4.69
C LEU A 8 3.81 5.73 5.75
N LEU A 9 3.39 4.78 6.61
CA LEU A 9 4.29 4.11 7.56
C LEU A 9 5.45 3.40 6.86
N THR A 10 5.24 2.94 5.62
CA THR A 10 6.27 2.24 4.84
C THR A 10 7.41 3.17 4.44
N LEU A 11 7.14 4.47 4.27
CA LEU A 11 8.18 5.46 3.99
C LEU A 11 9.10 5.60 5.20
N GLU A 12 8.53 5.71 6.40
CA GLU A 12 9.32 5.77 7.64
C GLU A 12 10.14 4.48 7.86
N LEU A 13 9.57 3.31 7.58
CA LEU A 13 10.32 2.05 7.61
C LEU A 13 11.45 2.00 6.58
N LEU A 14 11.19 2.46 5.34
CA LEU A 14 12.23 2.58 4.31
C LEU A 14 13.40 3.41 4.81
N LYS A 15 13.13 4.60 5.34
CA LYS A 15 14.15 5.49 5.90
C LYS A 15 14.96 4.81 7.00
N ARG A 16 14.29 4.17 7.97
CA ARG A 16 14.95 3.43 9.07
C ARG A 16 15.79 2.25 8.59
N ASN A 17 15.40 1.64 7.48
CA ASN A 17 16.12 0.53 6.85
C ASN A 17 17.16 0.99 5.82
N GLY A 18 17.52 2.28 5.77
CA GLY A 18 18.53 2.78 4.83
C GLY A 18 18.08 2.71 3.36
N MET A 19 16.78 2.90 3.11
CA MET A 19 16.12 2.78 1.82
C MET A 19 16.13 1.37 1.20
N ASP A 20 16.40 0.34 2.03
CA ASP A 20 16.27 -1.06 1.64
C ASP A 20 14.80 -1.47 1.52
N THR A 21 14.37 -1.64 0.27
CA THR A 21 13.00 -2.02 -0.08
C THR A 21 12.64 -3.41 0.41
N ASP A 22 13.53 -4.39 0.28
CA ASP A 22 13.20 -5.79 0.57
C ASP A 22 13.12 -6.01 2.07
N ARG A 23 14.05 -5.41 2.82
CA ARG A 23 13.97 -5.37 4.29
C ARG A 23 12.70 -4.67 4.78
N THR A 24 12.25 -3.64 4.08
CA THR A 24 11.00 -2.96 4.44
C THR A 24 9.77 -3.80 4.13
N ARG A 25 9.75 -4.48 2.98
CA ARG A 25 8.68 -5.42 2.61
C ARG A 25 8.52 -6.54 3.63
N ASP A 26 9.63 -7.07 4.13
CA ASP A 26 9.64 -8.14 5.14
C ASP A 26 8.92 -7.75 6.44
N LEU A 27 8.82 -6.45 6.74
CA LEU A 27 8.15 -5.93 7.93
C LEU A 27 6.67 -5.57 7.70
N CYS A 28 6.19 -5.69 6.45
CA CYS A 28 4.92 -5.12 6.03
C CYS A 28 3.95 -6.18 5.49
N ILE A 29 2.73 -6.13 6.04
CA ILE A 29 1.55 -6.86 5.57
C ILE A 29 0.46 -5.85 5.22
N PHE A 30 -0.14 -5.99 4.05
CA PHE A 30 -1.20 -5.13 3.55
C PHE A 30 -2.54 -5.88 3.42
N THR A 31 -3.56 -5.41 4.14
CA THR A 31 -4.94 -5.85 3.97
C THR A 31 -5.71 -4.79 3.20
N THR A 32 -6.36 -5.17 2.10
CA THR A 32 -7.27 -4.28 1.36
C THR A 32 -8.73 -4.69 1.59
N HIS A 33 -9.59 -3.68 1.74
CA HIS A 33 -11.04 -3.83 1.91
C HIS A 33 -11.79 -3.24 0.70
N THR A 34 -11.11 -2.44 -0.11
CA THR A 34 -11.72 -1.65 -1.17
C THR A 34 -12.05 -2.50 -2.40
N PRO A 35 -13.30 -2.50 -2.89
CA PRO A 35 -13.71 -3.29 -4.04
C PRO A 35 -13.69 -2.50 -5.36
N VAL A 36 -13.16 -1.27 -5.43
CA VAL A 36 -13.14 -0.50 -6.69
C VAL A 36 -11.93 0.44 -6.72
N ALA A 37 -11.21 0.50 -7.84
CA ALA A 37 -9.99 1.29 -7.97
C ALA A 37 -10.17 2.82 -7.88
N ALA A 38 -11.38 3.32 -8.14
CA ALA A 38 -11.70 4.74 -8.02
C ALA A 38 -11.70 5.22 -6.56
N ALA A 39 -11.78 4.31 -5.59
CA ALA A 39 -11.85 4.64 -4.16
C ALA A 39 -10.48 4.65 -3.46
N PHE A 40 -9.37 4.44 -4.18
CA PHE A 40 -8.04 4.52 -3.58
C PHE A 40 -7.60 5.96 -3.35
N ASP A 41 -6.96 6.20 -2.22
CA ASP A 41 -6.37 7.51 -1.92
C ASP A 41 -5.26 7.83 -2.91
N LYS A 42 -5.37 9.02 -3.49
CA LYS A 42 -4.38 9.58 -4.41
C LYS A 42 -4.08 11.00 -4.00
N PHE A 43 -2.80 11.30 -3.83
CA PHE A 43 -2.33 12.62 -3.46
C PHE A 43 -1.45 13.18 -4.57
N SER A 44 -1.63 14.45 -4.90
CA SER A 44 -0.80 15.10 -5.90
C SER A 44 0.66 15.16 -5.41
N TYR A 45 1.63 15.05 -6.32
CA TYR A 45 3.03 15.20 -5.90
C TYR A 45 3.38 16.60 -5.43
N ALA A 46 2.56 17.61 -5.77
CA ALA A 46 2.70 18.95 -5.19
C ALA A 46 2.38 18.94 -3.69
N ASP A 47 1.31 18.26 -3.27
CA ASP A 47 0.96 18.13 -1.85
C ASP A 47 1.98 17.28 -1.10
N VAL A 48 2.43 16.17 -1.72
CA VAL A 48 3.47 15.31 -1.15
C VAL A 48 4.78 16.08 -0.97
N GLN A 49 5.21 16.85 -1.97
CA GLN A 49 6.40 17.71 -1.88
C GLN A 49 6.27 18.70 -0.72
N LYS A 50 5.10 19.34 -0.59
CA LYS A 50 4.85 20.35 0.45
C LYS A 50 4.89 19.78 1.86
N LEU A 51 4.40 18.55 2.06
CA LEU A 51 4.25 17.96 3.39
C LEU A 51 5.40 17.04 3.80
N LEU A 52 5.98 16.31 2.84
CA LEU A 52 6.96 15.25 3.09
C LEU A 52 8.29 15.48 2.37
N GLY A 53 8.39 16.47 1.48
CA GLY A 53 9.49 16.56 0.51
C GLY A 53 10.88 16.79 1.10
N GLU A 54 11.00 17.29 2.32
CA GLU A 54 12.30 17.39 3.01
C GLU A 54 12.87 16.03 3.40
N GLU A 55 12.01 15.08 3.78
CA GLU A 55 12.41 13.74 4.20
C GLU A 55 12.27 12.71 3.09
N PHE A 56 11.21 12.83 2.31
CA PHE A 56 10.85 11.95 1.21
C PHE A 56 10.55 12.76 -0.04
N PRO A 57 11.59 13.11 -0.80
CA PRO A 57 11.41 13.73 -2.10
C PRO A 57 10.52 12.87 -3.02
N PRO A 58 9.56 13.48 -3.77
CA PRO A 58 8.64 12.75 -4.65
C PRO A 58 9.29 11.75 -5.59
N GLU A 59 10.48 12.04 -6.12
CA GLU A 59 11.24 11.14 -7.00
C GLU A 59 11.56 9.79 -6.36
N ASN A 60 11.78 9.77 -5.03
CA ASN A 60 12.06 8.55 -4.29
C ASN A 60 10.78 7.73 -4.02
N ILE A 61 9.62 8.38 -4.04
CA ILE A 61 8.32 7.75 -3.77
C ILE A 61 7.67 7.22 -5.07
N LYS A 62 7.85 7.92 -6.19
CA LYS A 62 7.20 7.62 -7.49
C LYS A 62 7.31 6.17 -7.94
N LYS A 63 8.48 5.56 -7.73
CA LYS A 63 8.72 4.14 -8.09
C LYS A 63 7.86 3.15 -7.30
N TYR A 64 7.29 3.55 -6.16
CA TYR A 64 6.42 2.73 -5.33
C TYR A 64 4.95 3.13 -5.44
N ALA A 65 4.65 4.43 -5.52
CA ALA A 65 3.27 4.92 -5.45
C ALA A 65 2.65 5.27 -6.82
N GLY A 66 3.43 5.27 -7.91
CA GLY A 66 2.99 5.62 -9.26
C GLY A 66 3.57 6.94 -9.76
N VAL A 67 3.65 7.12 -11.08
CA VAL A 67 4.37 8.27 -11.68
C VAL A 67 3.62 9.59 -11.55
N ASP A 68 2.29 9.55 -11.66
CA ASP A 68 1.45 10.76 -11.77
C ASP A 68 1.03 11.33 -10.41
N ASN A 69 0.75 10.45 -9.44
CA ASN A 69 0.33 10.78 -8.08
C ASN A 69 0.83 9.72 -7.12
N LEU A 70 0.86 10.05 -5.83
CA LEU A 70 1.05 9.06 -4.78
C LEU A 70 -0.27 8.31 -4.62
N ASN A 71 -0.38 7.12 -5.21
CA ASN A 71 -1.46 6.19 -4.95
C ASN A 71 -1.09 5.35 -3.71
N ALA A 72 -1.82 5.57 -2.62
CA ALA A 72 -1.52 4.98 -1.32
C ALA A 72 -1.64 3.43 -1.34
N THR A 73 -2.53 2.91 -2.18
CA THR A 73 -2.68 1.46 -2.35
C THR A 73 -1.49 0.87 -3.11
N TYR A 74 -0.99 1.53 -4.16
CA TYR A 74 0.23 1.05 -4.82
C TYR A 74 1.45 1.16 -3.93
N LEU A 75 1.55 2.21 -3.11
CA LEU A 75 2.60 2.34 -2.12
C LEU A 75 2.58 1.14 -1.14
N ALA A 76 1.41 0.80 -0.59
CA ALA A 76 1.25 -0.35 0.30
C ALA A 76 1.56 -1.68 -0.40
N LEU A 77 1.03 -1.89 -1.60
CA LEU A 77 1.25 -3.10 -2.39
C LEU A 77 2.73 -3.32 -2.71
N ASN A 78 3.43 -2.26 -3.14
CA ASN A 78 4.83 -2.35 -3.55
C ASN A 78 5.81 -2.45 -2.38
N LEU A 79 5.40 -2.09 -1.16
CA LEU A 79 6.22 -2.12 0.04
C LEU A 79 5.74 -3.14 1.09
N SER A 80 4.92 -4.12 0.67
CA SER A 80 4.52 -5.25 1.51
C SER A 80 4.92 -6.58 0.90
N LYS A 81 5.35 -7.52 1.74
CA LYS A 81 5.61 -8.90 1.32
C LYS A 81 4.34 -9.73 1.22
N TYR A 82 3.38 -9.47 2.10
CA TYR A 82 2.11 -10.18 2.14
C TYR A 82 0.96 -9.23 1.89
N VAL A 83 0.05 -9.66 1.00
CA VAL A 83 -1.15 -8.91 0.66
C VAL A 83 -2.36 -9.82 0.79
N ASN A 84 -3.41 -9.36 1.47
CA ASN A 84 -4.65 -10.10 1.60
C ASN A 84 -5.90 -9.26 1.40
N GLY A 85 -6.93 -9.90 0.84
CA GLY A 85 -8.31 -9.42 0.86
C GLY A 85 -9.08 -10.05 2.03
N VAL A 86 -10.27 -9.53 2.28
CA VAL A 86 -11.04 -9.80 3.51
C VAL A 86 -12.11 -10.88 3.38
N THR A 87 -12.29 -11.42 2.17
CA THR A 87 -13.07 -12.62 1.84
C THR A 87 -12.49 -13.28 0.59
N ASN A 88 -12.86 -14.54 0.30
CA ASN A 88 -12.46 -15.20 -0.95
C ASN A 88 -13.00 -14.47 -2.20
N ALA A 89 -14.25 -14.00 -2.16
CA ALA A 89 -14.84 -13.25 -3.27
C ALA A 89 -14.14 -11.90 -3.48
N HIS A 90 -13.82 -11.20 -2.39
CA HIS A 90 -13.05 -9.95 -2.44
C HIS A 90 -11.66 -10.17 -3.01
N MET A 91 -10.97 -11.23 -2.59
CA MET A 91 -9.66 -11.60 -3.12
C MET A 91 -9.70 -11.85 -4.64
N GLU A 92 -10.69 -12.61 -5.13
CA GLU A 92 -10.85 -12.86 -6.58
C GLU A 92 -11.09 -11.57 -7.37
N TYR A 93 -11.84 -10.64 -6.80
CA TYR A 93 -12.04 -9.33 -7.40
C TYR A 93 -10.75 -8.48 -7.38
N SER A 94 -10.06 -8.42 -6.24
CA SER A 94 -8.83 -7.65 -6.09
C SER A 94 -7.69 -8.17 -6.97
N ARG A 95 -7.62 -9.47 -7.26
CA ARG A 95 -6.68 -10.03 -8.25
C ARG A 95 -6.89 -9.45 -9.66
N ARG A 96 -8.13 -9.14 -10.02
CA ARG A 96 -8.45 -8.50 -11.31
C ARG A 96 -8.10 -7.03 -11.32
N LEU A 97 -8.28 -6.33 -10.19
CA LEU A 97 -7.86 -4.94 -10.05
C LEU A 97 -6.34 -4.75 -10.05
N PHE A 98 -5.62 -5.72 -9.49
CA PHE A 98 -4.17 -5.66 -9.28
C PHE A 98 -3.48 -6.83 -9.97
N PRO A 99 -3.49 -6.88 -11.31
CA PRO A 99 -2.79 -7.92 -12.05
C PRO A 99 -1.29 -7.86 -11.71
N GLY A 100 -0.68 -9.02 -11.47
CA GLY A 100 0.73 -9.15 -11.12
C GLY A 100 1.03 -9.18 -9.62
N TYR A 101 0.05 -8.90 -8.75
CA TYR A 101 0.23 -9.05 -7.29
C TYR A 101 -0.32 -10.38 -6.80
N HIS A 102 0.36 -11.00 -5.84
CA HIS A 102 -0.10 -12.24 -5.21
C HIS A 102 -0.96 -11.93 -3.97
N LEU A 103 -2.29 -11.97 -4.14
CA LEU A 103 -3.25 -11.73 -3.06
C LEU A 103 -3.79 -13.05 -2.49
N ARG A 104 -3.91 -13.09 -1.16
CA ARG A 104 -4.53 -14.18 -0.39
C ARG A 104 -5.87 -13.75 0.20
N GLY A 105 -6.75 -14.69 0.51
CA GLY A 105 -8.00 -14.42 1.21
C GLY A 105 -7.85 -14.73 2.70
N ILE A 106 -8.18 -13.77 3.57
CA ILE A 106 -8.34 -13.99 5.01
C ILE A 106 -9.74 -13.49 5.35
N THR A 107 -10.68 -14.40 5.58
CA THR A 107 -12.06 -14.04 5.89
C THR A 107 -12.13 -13.35 7.25
N ASN A 108 -12.69 -12.15 7.31
CA ASN A 108 -12.90 -11.43 8.56
C ASN A 108 -13.75 -12.25 9.54
N GLY A 109 -13.50 -12.04 10.84
CA GLY A 109 -14.29 -12.60 11.93
C GLY A 109 -14.76 -11.52 12.89
N VAL A 110 -15.70 -11.91 13.76
CA VAL A 110 -16.14 -11.11 14.91
C VAL A 110 -15.87 -11.92 16.18
N HIS A 111 -15.54 -11.25 17.28
CA HIS A 111 -15.34 -11.95 18.55
C HIS A 111 -16.69 -12.49 19.04
N PRO A 112 -16.83 -13.81 19.33
CA PRO A 112 -18.04 -14.34 19.94
C PRO A 112 -18.08 -13.86 21.40
N LEU A 113 -19.06 -13.03 21.73
CA LEU A 113 -19.37 -12.65 23.11
C LEU A 113 -19.86 -13.87 23.91
#